data_AF-A0A7K1SI93-F1
#
_entry.id   AF-A0A7K1SI93-F1
#
_cell.length_a   1.000
_cell.length_b   1.000
_cell.length_c   1.000
_cell.angle_alpha   90.00
_cell.angle_beta   90.00
_cell.angle_gamma   90.00
#
_symmetry.space_group_name_H-M   'P 1'
#
loop_
_entity.id
_entity.type
_entity.pdbx_description
1 polymer ?
#
loop_
_entity_poly.entity_id
_entity_poly.type
_entity_poly.pdbx_seq_one_letter_code
_entity_poly.pdbx_strand_id
1 'polypeptide(L)'
;MEDQDKVEPDYLKGFNEGYTIAAYMPELAEQLAKINVENIRNAGFQAGRQQLIKEQTRDRLPSWLKGDRPNTPNRTKGRHIEPDKD
;
A
#
# COMPACT_ATOMS: atom_id res chain seq x y z
N MET A 1 4.75 -29.11 8.16
CA MET A 1 5.68 -28.27 7.36
C MET A 1 5.30 -26.84 7.68
N GLU A 2 5.83 -26.28 8.76
CA GLU A 2 5.43 -24.97 9.34
C GLU A 2 6.60 -23.97 9.31
N ASP A 3 7.39 -23.99 8.25
CA ASP A 3 8.52 -23.06 8.05
C ASP A 3 8.31 -22.20 6.79
N GLN A 4 7.11 -21.65 6.64
CA GLN A 4 6.84 -20.61 5.65
C GLN A 4 6.49 -19.32 6.39
N ASP A 5 7.26 -18.26 6.12
CA ASP A 5 7.02 -16.86 6.52
C ASP A 5 7.48 -16.42 7.92
N LYS A 6 8.66 -16.85 8.38
CA LYS A 6 9.37 -16.08 9.41
C LYS A 6 9.92 -14.79 8.78
N VAL A 7 9.14 -13.71 8.90
CA VAL A 7 9.62 -12.36 8.57
C VAL A 7 10.84 -12.06 9.43
N GLU A 8 11.89 -11.53 8.81
CA GLU A 8 13.14 -11.23 9.48
C GLU A 8 12.89 -10.22 10.64
N PRO A 9 13.34 -10.51 11.88
CA PRO A 9 13.00 -9.68 13.04
C PRO A 9 13.44 -8.21 12.92
N ASP A 10 14.57 -7.93 12.29
CA ASP A 10 15.06 -6.56 12.13
C ASP A 10 14.30 -5.78 11.05
N TYR A 11 13.78 -6.46 10.03
CA TYR A 11 12.79 -5.91 9.10
C TYR A 11 11.54 -5.47 9.85
N LEU A 12 10.97 -6.35 10.70
CA LEU A 12 9.75 -6.05 11.46
C LEU A 12 9.94 -4.85 12.40
N LYS A 13 11.08 -4.77 13.09
CA LYS A 13 11.41 -3.61 13.93
C LYS A 13 11.47 -2.34 13.09
N GLY A 14 12.21 -2.37 11.98
CA GLY A 14 12.31 -1.26 11.05
C GLY A 14 10.93 -0.81 10.56
N PHE A 15 10.09 -1.77 10.17
CA PHE A 15 8.71 -1.51 9.74
C PHE A 15 7.89 -0.79 10.80
N ASN A 16 7.86 -1.31 12.02
CA ASN A 16 7.10 -0.70 13.12
C ASN A 16 7.63 0.71 13.45
N GLU A 17 8.94 0.90 13.42
CA GLU A 17 9.59 2.20 13.61
C GLU A 17 9.19 3.19 12.52
N GLY A 18 9.27 2.77 11.25
CA GLY A 18 8.91 3.60 10.10
C GLY A 18 7.45 4.01 10.11
N TYR A 19 6.55 3.09 10.46
CA TYR A 19 5.13 3.37 10.60
C TYR A 19 4.86 4.36 11.74
N THR A 20 5.43 4.09 12.92
CA THR A 20 5.22 4.92 14.13
C THR A 20 5.81 6.32 13.97
N ILE A 21 7.04 6.43 13.47
CA ILE A 21 7.70 7.71 13.26
C ILE A 21 6.95 8.52 12.17
N ALA A 22 6.49 7.89 11.09
CA ALA A 22 5.69 8.58 10.09
C ALA A 22 4.33 9.09 10.64
N ALA A 23 3.75 8.40 11.62
CA ALA A 23 2.48 8.79 12.24
C ALA A 23 2.61 10.00 13.16
N TYR A 24 3.67 10.06 13.98
CA TYR A 24 3.84 11.09 14.99
C TYR A 24 4.83 12.20 14.61
N MET A 25 5.79 11.91 13.73
CA MET A 25 6.88 12.81 13.32
C MET A 25 7.17 12.70 11.81
N PRO A 26 6.24 13.17 10.94
CA PRO A 26 6.33 12.97 9.50
C PRO A 26 7.57 13.62 8.86
N GLU A 27 8.00 14.79 9.35
CA GLU A 27 9.19 15.49 8.86
C GLU A 27 10.47 14.68 9.12
N LEU A 28 10.60 14.12 10.32
CA LEU A 28 11.71 13.22 10.66
C LEU A 28 11.67 11.95 9.82
N ALA A 29 10.49 11.37 9.61
CA ALA A 29 10.33 10.19 8.77
C ALA A 29 10.78 10.44 7.32
N GLU A 30 10.51 11.64 6.80
CA GLU A 30 10.95 12.05 5.47
C GLU A 30 12.47 12.21 5.38
N GLN A 31 13.08 12.86 6.38
CA GLN A 31 14.54 13.00 6.45
C GLN A 31 15.23 11.64 6.54
N LEU A 32 14.74 10.74 7.38
CA LEU A 32 15.27 9.38 7.52
C LEU A 32 15.10 8.56 6.24
N ALA A 33 13.97 8.71 5.55
CA ALA A 33 13.72 8.01 4.28
C ALA A 33 14.67 8.45 3.15
N LYS A 34 15.24 9.67 3.21
CA LYS A 34 16.23 10.15 2.23
C LYS A 34 17.59 9.47 2.41
N ILE A 35 17.85 8.88 3.57
CA ILE A 35 19.11 8.19 3.84
C ILE A 35 19.07 6.82 3.14
N ASN A 36 19.83 6.69 2.06
CA ASN A 36 19.94 5.43 1.34
C ASN A 36 20.99 4.52 2.01
N VAL A 37 20.56 3.76 3.00
CA VAL A 37 21.35 2.67 3.60
C VAL A 37 20.76 1.34 3.17
N GLU A 38 21.56 0.51 2.53
CA GLU A 38 21.18 -0.87 2.19
C GLU A 38 21.28 -1.75 3.44
N ASN A 39 20.20 -1.78 4.21
CA ASN A 39 20.01 -2.65 5.36
C ASN A 39 18.56 -3.11 5.41
N ILE A 40 18.33 -4.37 5.79
CA ILE A 40 17.01 -4.98 5.98
C ILE A 40 16.12 -4.13 6.90
N ARG A 41 16.68 -3.56 7.98
CA ARG A 41 15.93 -2.67 8.87
C ARG A 41 15.47 -1.38 8.17
N ASN A 42 16.31 -0.79 7.32
CA ASN A 42 15.95 0.41 6.57
C ASN A 42 14.88 0.10 5.50
N ALA A 43 14.97 -1.08 4.86
CA ALA A 43 13.93 -1.56 3.96
C ALA A 43 12.58 -1.72 4.69
N GLY A 44 12.60 -2.29 5.90
CA GLY A 44 11.44 -2.33 6.80
C GLY A 44 10.88 -0.94 7.08
N PHE A 45 11.74 0.00 7.50
CA PHE A 45 11.36 1.38 7.79
C PHE A 45 10.65 2.07 6.63
N GLN A 46 11.22 1.97 5.43
CA GLN A 46 10.60 2.55 4.23
C GLN A 46 9.23 1.92 3.96
N ALA A 47 9.10 0.60 4.10
CA ALA A 47 7.84 -0.11 3.91
C ALA A 47 6.77 0.32 4.94
N GLY A 48 7.14 0.45 6.22
CA GLY A 48 6.24 0.90 7.28
C GLY A 48 5.71 2.31 7.05
N ARG A 49 6.59 3.23 6.66
CA ARG A 49 6.20 4.60 6.26
C ARG A 49 5.24 4.59 5.06
N GLN A 50 5.56 3.80 4.03
CA GLN A 50 4.70 3.69 2.84
C GLN A 50 3.32 3.11 3.18
N GLN A 51 3.26 2.15 4.10
CA GLN A 51 2.00 1.56 4.54
C GLN A 51 1.08 2.61 5.16
N LEU A 52 1.59 3.46 6.06
CA LEU A 52 0.81 4.54 6.64
C LEU A 52 0.28 5.51 5.56
N ILE A 53 1.12 5.89 4.58
CA ILE A 53 0.71 6.77 3.48
C ILE A 53 -0.42 6.11 2.66
N LYS A 54 -0.32 4.79 2.38
CA LYS A 54 -1.37 4.03 1.69
C LYS A 54 -2.67 4.00 2.47
N GLU A 55 -2.62 3.83 3.78
CA GLU A 55 -3.81 3.85 4.65
C GLU A 55 -4.46 5.23 4.65
N GLN A 56 -3.68 6.29 4.87
CA GLN A 56 -4.18 7.67 4.84
C GLN A 56 -4.79 8.05 3.49
N THR A 57 -4.15 7.64 2.39
CA THR A 57 -4.68 7.88 1.05
C THR A 57 -5.97 7.11 0.82
N ARG A 58 -6.03 5.83 1.18
CA ARG A 58 -7.25 5.01 1.09
C ARG A 58 -8.39 5.60 1.91
N ASP A 59 -8.11 6.11 3.10
CA ASP A 59 -9.13 6.69 3.98
C ASP A 59 -9.70 8.00 3.43
N ARG A 60 -8.87 8.79 2.74
CA ARG A 60 -9.24 10.06 2.10
C ARG A 60 -9.97 9.89 0.77
N LEU A 61 -9.97 8.71 0.15
CA LEU A 61 -10.72 8.51 -1.08
C LEU A 61 -12.24 8.58 -0.82
N PRO A 62 -13.03 9.15 -1.73
CA PRO A 62 -14.48 9.03 -1.68
C PRO A 62 -14.92 7.55 -1.68
N SER A 63 -16.00 7.23 -0.98
CA SER A 63 -16.50 5.84 -0.82
C SER A 63 -16.74 5.11 -2.14
N TRP A 64 -17.11 5.81 -3.22
CA TRP A 64 -17.32 5.25 -4.55
C TRP A 64 -16.03 4.82 -5.28
N LEU A 65 -14.87 5.28 -4.81
CA LEU A 65 -13.55 4.96 -5.36
C LEU A 65 -12.75 4.01 -4.45
N LYS A 66 -13.16 3.84 -3.18
CA LYS A 66 -12.70 2.75 -2.32
C LYS A 66 -13.19 1.46 -2.96
N GLY A 67 -12.28 0.62 -3.43
CA GLY A 67 -12.55 -0.53 -4.29
C GLY A 67 -13.33 -1.69 -3.67
N ASP A 68 -14.22 -1.43 -2.71
CA ASP A 68 -15.19 -2.38 -2.14
C ASP A 68 -16.30 -2.71 -3.15
N ARG A 69 -15.93 -2.82 -4.43
CA ARG A 69 -16.81 -3.39 -5.44
C ARG A 69 -16.94 -4.87 -5.06
N PRO A 70 -18.14 -5.38 -4.76
CA PRO A 70 -18.33 -6.81 -4.71
C PRO A 70 -17.80 -7.37 -6.03
N ASN A 71 -16.98 -8.42 -5.96
CA ASN A 71 -16.44 -9.12 -7.12
C ASN A 71 -17.62 -9.72 -7.91
N THR A 72 -18.32 -8.89 -8.69
CA THR A 72 -19.41 -9.33 -9.54
C THR A 72 -18.75 -10.09 -10.69
N PRO A 73 -19.01 -11.39 -10.84
CA PRO A 73 -18.45 -12.14 -11.95
C PRO A 73 -18.98 -11.55 -13.26
N ASN A 74 -18.03 -11.17 -14.11
CA ASN A 74 -18.13 -11.12 -15.57
C ASN A 74 -19.34 -10.35 -16.14
N ARG A 75 -19.17 -9.04 -16.38
CA ARG A 75 -20.02 -8.31 -17.33
C ARG A 75 -19.91 -8.99 -18.69
N THR A 76 -20.96 -9.71 -19.07
CA THR A 76 -21.17 -10.22 -20.42
C THR A 76 -20.92 -9.11 -21.44
N LYS A 77 -20.00 -9.41 -22.35
CA LYS A 77 -19.56 -8.60 -23.48
C LYS A 77 -20.72 -8.40 -24.47
N GLY A 78 -21.65 -7.52 -24.13
CA GLY A 78 -22.78 -7.12 -24.98
C GLY A 78 -22.63 -5.67 -25.44
N ARG A 79 -21.65 -5.39 -26.29
CA ARG A 79 -21.66 -4.17 -27.11
C ARG A 79 -22.06 -4.58 -28.52
N HIS A 80 -23.37 -4.74 -28.75
CA HIS A 80 -23.93 -4.66 -30.10
C HIS A 80 -24.38 -3.21 -30.26
N ILE A 81 -23.50 -2.36 -30.77
CA ILE A 81 -23.87 -1.08 -31.35
C ILE A 81 -23.60 -1.28 -32.83
N GLU A 82 -24.61 -1.69 -33.59
CA GLU A 82 -24.58 -1.54 -35.03
C GLU A 82 -24.91 -0.08 -35.35
N PRO A 83 -24.12 0.60 -36.20
CA PRO A 83 -24.55 1.87 -36.76
C PRO A 83 -25.53 1.62 -37.90
N ASP A 84 -26.74 2.16 -37.77
CA ASP A 84 -27.69 2.29 -38.89
C ASP A 84 -27.02 3.05 -40.03
N LYS A 85 -27.07 2.47 -41.23
CA LYS A 85 -26.69 3.14 -42.48
C LYS A 85 -27.97 3.51 -43.24
N ASP A 86 -28.22 4.80 -43.36
CA ASP A 86 -29.07 5.37 -44.42
C ASP A 86 -28.30 5.43 -45.76
#